data_AF-A0A7W1ZTM6-F1
#
_entry.id   AF-A0A7W1ZTM6-F1
#
_cell.length_a   1.000
_cell.length_b   1.000
_cell.length_c   1.000
_cell.angle_alpha   90.00
_cell.angle_beta   90.00
_cell.angle_gamma   90.00
#
_symmetry.space_group_name_H-M   'P 1'
#
loop_
_entity.id
_entity.type
_entity.pdbx_description
1 polymer ?
#
loop_
_entity_poly.entity_id
_entity_poly.type
_entity_poly.pdbx_seq_one_letter_code
_entity_poly.pdbx_strand_id
1 'polypeptide(L)'
;MTGMLAGTQLTNEQSQYLESISSCSNSLISSINEILLNFAVGDSPGLKEMELRDKLVNADKSYPAGTQNIQNLTDEFSKQYPLRILVGEDNQMNQQLVLMILKRLGYEADISVNGKEVLEVISEKTYDLIFMDVQMPEMDGLEATRMIRLCLSVQPVIVAMTANAMLGDREECLRAGMDDYISKPLNFEELVRVLEKWAMHIKEKV
;
A
#
# COMPACT_ATOMS: atom_id res chain seq x y z
N MET A 1 36.08 1.11 22.45
CA MET A 1 35.10 0.22 23.08
C MET A 1 34.38 -0.58 21.97
N THR A 2 35.16 -1.14 21.05
CA THR A 2 34.68 -1.56 19.70
C THR A 2 34.97 -3.04 19.51
N GLY A 3 34.62 -3.86 20.51
CA GLY A 3 35.00 -5.28 20.55
C GLY A 3 34.14 -6.16 21.45
N MET A 4 32.92 -5.75 21.80
CA MET A 4 32.05 -6.53 22.72
C MET A 4 30.71 -6.97 22.14
N LEU A 5 30.46 -6.82 20.83
CA LEU A 5 29.18 -7.22 20.22
C LEU A 5 29.35 -7.98 18.88
N ALA A 6 30.51 -8.58 18.61
CA ALA A 6 30.74 -9.34 17.37
C ALA A 6 30.32 -10.82 17.45
N GLY A 7 29.43 -11.20 18.38
CA GLY A 7 29.10 -12.62 18.59
C GLY A 7 27.84 -12.93 19.39
N THR A 8 26.96 -11.96 19.64
CA THR A 8 25.65 -12.28 20.24
C THR A 8 24.72 -12.77 19.14
N GLN A 9 24.40 -14.06 19.15
CA GLN A 9 23.28 -14.59 18.38
C GLN A 9 22.01 -13.89 18.88
N LEU A 10 21.37 -13.14 17.99
CA LEU A 10 20.06 -12.55 18.24
C LEU A 10 19.06 -13.69 18.42
N THR A 11 18.18 -13.55 19.41
CA THR A 11 17.01 -14.44 19.49
C THR A 11 16.12 -14.24 18.27
N ASN A 12 15.33 -15.25 17.89
CA ASN A 12 14.45 -15.16 16.72
C ASN A 12 13.52 -13.94 16.77
N GLU A 13 13.05 -13.59 17.97
CA GLU A 13 12.22 -12.41 18.22
C GLU A 13 13.00 -11.12 17.96
N GLN A 14 14.25 -11.01 18.43
CA GLN A 14 15.11 -9.85 18.17
C GLN A 14 15.50 -9.71 16.69
N SER A 15 15.67 -10.83 15.96
CA SER A 15 15.90 -10.83 14.52
C SER A 15 14.67 -10.32 13.75
N GLN A 16 13.46 -10.73 14.14
CA GLN A 16 12.21 -10.22 13.54
C GLN A 16 11.99 -8.73 13.82
N TYR A 17 12.34 -8.25 15.02
CA TYR A 17 12.34 -6.81 15.31
C TYR A 17 13.32 -6.05 14.43
N LEU A 18 14.53 -6.57 14.23
CA LEU A 18 15.53 -5.95 13.36
C LEU A 18 15.10 -5.94 11.89
N GLU A 19 14.52 -7.02 11.38
CA GLU A 19 13.96 -7.07 10.02
C GLU A 19 12.81 -6.07 9.84
N SER A 20 11.93 -5.94 10.84
CA SER A 20 10.85 -4.96 10.84
C SER A 20 11.38 -3.52 10.85
N ILE A 21 12.40 -3.24 11.67
CA ILE A 21 13.06 -1.92 11.73
C ILE A 21 13.76 -1.61 10.40
N SER A 22 14.47 -2.57 9.80
CA SER A 22 15.12 -2.41 8.51
C SER A 22 14.13 -2.21 7.38
N SER A 23 13.02 -2.96 7.38
CA SER A 23 11.92 -2.81 6.41
C SER A 23 11.30 -1.41 6.50
N CYS A 24 10.95 -0.95 7.70
CA CYS A 24 10.45 0.40 7.92
C CYS A 24 11.46 1.48 7.52
N SER A 25 12.75 1.26 7.81
CA SER A 25 13.82 2.21 7.42
C SER A 25 13.98 2.31 5.91
N ASN A 26 13.92 1.19 5.20
CA ASN A 26 13.99 1.16 3.73
C ASN A 26 12.75 1.80 3.10
N SER A 27 11.57 1.55 3.66
CA SER A 27 10.31 2.18 3.23
C SER A 27 10.38 3.70 3.43
N LEU A 28 10.84 4.17 4.60
CA LEU A 28 11.09 5.59 4.88
C LEU A 28 12.11 6.21 3.91
N ILE A 29 13.23 5.52 3.65
CA ILE A 29 14.24 5.99 2.70
C ILE A 29 13.65 6.08 1.29
N SER A 30 12.82 5.12 0.87
CA SER A 30 12.14 5.16 -0.42
C SER A 30 11.19 6.35 -0.50
N SER A 31 10.36 6.57 0.51
CA SER A 31 9.45 7.72 0.58
C SER A 31 10.20 9.06 0.60
N ILE A 32 11.32 9.15 1.32
CA ILE A 32 12.18 10.34 1.36
C ILE A 32 12.80 10.59 -0.02
N ASN A 33 13.34 9.56 -0.66
CA ASN A 33 13.93 9.68 -2.00
C ASN A 33 12.88 10.09 -3.05
N GLU A 34 11.65 9.60 -2.92
CA GLU A 34 10.53 9.96 -3.80
C GLU A 34 10.08 11.41 -3.60
N ILE A 35 10.03 11.89 -2.35
CA ILE A 35 9.80 13.30 -2.03
C ILE A 35 10.93 14.17 -2.64
N LEU A 36 12.19 13.77 -2.46
CA LEU A 36 13.35 14.49 -3.02
C LEU A 36 13.34 14.52 -4.55
N LEU A 37 12.91 13.45 -5.20
CA LEU A 37 12.73 13.39 -6.65
C LEU A 37 11.60 14.31 -7.13
N ASN A 38 10.49 14.37 -6.39
CA ASN A 38 9.38 15.28 -6.71
C ASN A 38 9.79 16.76 -6.53
N PHE A 39 10.63 17.08 -5.54
CA PHE A 39 11.23 18.40 -5.40
C PHE A 39 12.24 18.73 -6.51
N ALA A 40 12.90 17.72 -7.10
CA ALA A 40 13.85 17.91 -8.19
C ALA A 40 13.19 18.14 -9.57
N VAL A 41 11.89 17.87 -9.71
CA VAL A 41 11.14 18.01 -10.98
C VAL A 41 10.26 19.28 -10.99
N GLY A 42 10.11 19.98 -9.85
CA GLY A 42 9.34 21.23 -9.73
C GLY A 42 10.19 22.50 -9.94
N ASP A 43 9.82 23.29 -10.95
CA ASP A 43 10.43 24.55 -11.42
C ASP A 43 10.85 25.58 -10.32
N SER A 44 12.15 25.88 -10.21
CA SER A 44 12.74 27.25 -10.10
C SER A 44 14.28 27.25 -9.98
N PRO A 45 14.99 28.29 -10.48
CA PRO A 45 16.38 28.17 -10.93
C PRO A 45 17.43 28.54 -9.87
N GLY A 46 18.59 27.85 -9.92
CA GLY A 46 19.89 28.47 -9.68
C GLY A 46 20.70 27.98 -8.47
N LEU A 47 21.81 27.30 -8.80
CA LEU A 47 23.11 27.35 -8.11
C LEU A 47 23.38 26.47 -6.86
N LYS A 48 22.59 25.43 -6.57
CA LYS A 48 23.00 24.36 -5.62
C LYS A 48 22.86 22.92 -6.14
N GLU A 49 22.32 22.74 -7.34
CA GLU A 49 22.06 21.41 -7.92
C GLU A 49 23.31 20.61 -8.28
N MET A 50 24.43 21.28 -8.61
CA MET A 50 25.63 20.59 -9.09
C MET A 50 26.43 19.93 -7.95
N GLU A 51 26.41 20.49 -6.75
CA GLU A 51 27.08 19.90 -5.56
C GLU A 51 26.28 18.77 -4.90
N LEU A 52 24.94 18.78 -4.98
CA LEU A 52 24.11 17.69 -4.46
C LEU A 52 24.10 16.49 -5.41
N ARG A 53 24.10 16.71 -6.72
CA ARG A 53 24.24 15.62 -7.71
C ARG A 53 25.52 14.82 -7.51
N ASP A 54 26.67 15.48 -7.36
CA ASP A 54 27.94 14.79 -7.16
C ASP A 54 28.01 14.03 -5.82
N LYS A 55 27.32 14.49 -4.77
CA LYS A 55 27.30 13.79 -3.48
C LYS A 55 26.34 12.60 -3.46
N LEU A 56 25.23 12.66 -4.18
CA LEU A 56 24.27 11.55 -4.32
C LEU A 56 24.78 10.47 -5.28
N VAL A 57 25.39 10.86 -6.40
CA VAL A 57 26.00 9.93 -7.38
C VAL A 57 27.26 9.27 -6.82
N ASN A 58 28.03 9.92 -5.96
CA ASN A 58 29.22 9.29 -5.34
C ASN A 58 28.88 8.43 -4.11
N ALA A 59 27.68 8.54 -3.54
CA ALA A 59 27.17 7.57 -2.56
C ALA A 59 26.69 6.25 -3.23
N ASP A 60 26.65 6.23 -4.56
CA ASP A 60 26.04 5.22 -5.42
C ASP A 60 26.99 4.06 -5.80
N LYS A 61 27.75 3.54 -4.82
CA LYS A 61 28.64 2.37 -5.04
C LYS A 61 28.28 1.12 -4.23
N SER A 62 27.13 1.09 -3.57
CA SER A 62 26.69 -0.10 -2.83
C SER A 62 25.22 -0.51 -3.00
N TYR A 63 24.48 0.06 -3.96
CA TYR A 63 23.12 -0.41 -4.26
C TYR A 63 23.08 -1.26 -5.54
N PRO A 64 22.48 -2.47 -5.50
CA PRO A 64 22.36 -3.33 -6.67
C PRO A 64 21.45 -2.69 -7.72
N ALA A 65 21.82 -2.89 -8.99
CA ALA A 65 21.28 -2.26 -10.19
C ALA A 65 19.81 -2.56 -10.51
N GLY A 66 18.86 -2.09 -9.69
CA GLY A 66 17.41 -2.31 -9.86
C GLY A 66 16.60 -1.10 -10.36
N THR A 67 17.16 0.11 -10.38
CA THR A 67 16.38 1.35 -10.51
C THR A 67 15.81 1.62 -11.92
N GLN A 68 16.22 0.87 -12.94
CA GLN A 68 15.82 1.13 -14.35
C GLN A 68 14.45 0.50 -14.74
N ASN A 69 13.82 -0.33 -13.90
CA ASN A 69 12.61 -1.09 -14.27
C ASN A 69 11.29 -0.58 -13.67
N ILE A 70 11.30 0.39 -12.74
CA ILE A 70 10.07 0.83 -12.06
C ILE A 70 9.33 1.94 -12.83
N GLN A 71 10.00 2.68 -13.73
CA GLN A 71 9.37 3.74 -14.53
C GLN A 71 8.49 3.25 -15.69
N ASN A 72 8.62 1.98 -16.12
CA ASN A 72 7.87 1.44 -17.28
C ASN A 72 6.62 0.61 -16.89
N LEU A 73 6.35 0.42 -15.60
CA LEU A 73 5.19 -0.36 -15.12
C LEU A 73 3.91 0.49 -14.93
N THR A 74 4.00 1.82 -15.04
CA THR A 74 3.17 2.69 -14.18
C THR A 74 1.84 3.17 -14.78
N ASP A 75 1.78 3.62 -16.04
CA ASP A 75 0.50 4.14 -16.59
C ASP A 75 -0.29 3.13 -17.45
N GLU A 76 0.32 2.00 -17.77
CA GLU A 76 -0.32 0.93 -18.56
C GLU A 76 -1.00 -0.13 -17.69
N PHE A 77 -0.66 -0.19 -16.40
CA PHE A 77 -1.17 -1.22 -15.51
C PHE A 77 -2.69 -1.16 -15.35
N SER A 78 -3.27 0.01 -15.06
CA SER A 78 -4.73 0.16 -14.98
C SER A 78 -5.45 -0.05 -16.31
N LYS A 79 -4.76 0.11 -17.46
CA LYS A 79 -5.33 -0.20 -18.78
C LYS A 79 -5.37 -1.70 -19.02
N GLN A 80 -4.34 -2.42 -18.58
CA GLN A 80 -4.28 -3.87 -18.66
C GLN A 80 -5.24 -4.54 -17.67
N TYR A 81 -5.39 -3.94 -16.48
CA TYR A 81 -6.18 -4.45 -15.36
C TYR A 81 -7.20 -3.40 -14.89
N PRO A 82 -8.22 -3.05 -15.69
CA PRO A 82 -9.15 -1.99 -15.32
C PRO A 82 -10.00 -2.38 -14.10
N LEU A 83 -9.94 -1.54 -13.05
CA LEU A 83 -10.70 -1.70 -11.81
C LEU A 83 -11.20 -0.34 -11.31
N ARG A 84 -12.45 -0.29 -10.85
CA ARG A 84 -12.98 0.82 -10.04
C ARG A 84 -12.72 0.52 -8.57
N ILE A 85 -11.93 1.37 -7.94
CA ILE A 85 -11.37 1.14 -6.61
C ILE A 85 -11.95 2.12 -5.59
N LEU A 86 -12.37 1.59 -4.44
CA LEU A 86 -12.68 2.36 -3.24
C LEU A 86 -11.66 2.04 -2.15
N VAL A 87 -11.27 3.03 -1.36
CA VAL A 87 -10.39 2.85 -0.20
C VAL A 87 -11.12 3.36 1.05
N GLY A 88 -11.36 2.46 2.01
CA GLY A 88 -11.79 2.80 3.36
C GLY A 88 -10.57 2.91 4.27
N GLU A 89 -10.19 4.12 4.68
CA GLU A 89 -9.03 4.39 5.54
C GLU A 89 -9.27 5.69 6.30
N ASP A 90 -9.13 5.71 7.62
CA ASP A 90 -9.41 6.89 8.45
C ASP A 90 -8.19 7.83 8.59
N ASN A 91 -6.98 7.29 8.46
CA ASN A 91 -5.75 8.04 8.63
C ASN A 91 -5.33 8.75 7.34
N GLN A 92 -5.31 10.08 7.37
CA GLN A 92 -4.94 10.91 6.22
C GLN A 92 -3.57 10.56 5.61
N MET A 93 -2.56 10.22 6.42
CA MET A 93 -1.24 9.85 5.91
C MET A 93 -1.28 8.52 5.16
N ASN A 94 -2.02 7.55 5.68
CA ASN A 94 -2.20 6.26 5.00
C ASN A 94 -3.02 6.41 3.72
N GLN A 95 -4.07 7.24 3.71
CA GLN A 95 -4.83 7.57 2.50
C GLN A 95 -3.90 8.13 1.41
N GLN A 96 -3.03 9.08 1.75
CA GLN A 96 -2.07 9.64 0.79
C GLN A 96 -1.11 8.56 0.25
N LEU A 97 -0.64 7.65 1.10
CA LEU A 97 0.21 6.54 0.66
C LEU A 97 -0.51 5.61 -0.33
N VAL A 98 -1.73 5.17 -0.01
CA VAL A 98 -2.53 4.30 -0.89
C VAL A 98 -2.78 4.98 -2.23
N LEU A 99 -3.23 6.24 -2.20
CA LEU A 99 -3.53 7.02 -3.40
C LEU A 99 -2.28 7.27 -4.26
N MET A 100 -1.14 7.54 -3.64
CA MET A 100 0.12 7.73 -4.36
C MET A 100 0.49 6.46 -5.13
N ILE A 101 0.39 5.29 -4.50
CA ILE A 101 0.68 4.00 -5.13
C ILE A 101 -0.32 3.73 -6.26
N LEU A 102 -1.63 3.88 -6.00
CA LEU A 102 -2.68 3.65 -6.99
C LEU A 102 -2.58 4.57 -8.20
N LYS A 103 -2.31 5.86 -7.96
CA LYS A 103 -2.11 6.85 -9.02
C LYS A 103 -0.90 6.50 -9.88
N ARG A 104 0.19 6.02 -9.26
CA ARG A 104 1.37 5.53 -9.97
C ARG A 104 1.11 4.26 -10.78
N LEU A 105 0.02 3.55 -10.53
CA LEU A 105 -0.44 2.42 -11.34
C LEU A 105 -1.53 2.82 -12.36
N GLY A 106 -1.79 4.12 -12.49
CA GLY A 106 -2.77 4.68 -13.41
C GLY A 106 -4.22 4.57 -12.94
N TYR A 107 -4.47 4.27 -11.67
CA TYR A 107 -5.83 4.24 -11.11
C TYR A 107 -6.22 5.58 -10.49
N GLU A 108 -7.51 5.87 -10.57
CA GLU A 108 -8.19 6.80 -9.67
C GLU A 108 -9.00 5.98 -8.66
N ALA A 109 -9.02 6.42 -7.40
CA ALA A 109 -9.75 5.75 -6.35
C ALA A 109 -10.51 6.77 -5.49
N ASP A 110 -11.75 6.40 -5.14
CA ASP A 110 -12.53 7.14 -4.15
C ASP A 110 -12.04 6.79 -2.74
N ILE A 111 -12.16 7.73 -1.80
CA ILE A 111 -11.79 7.56 -0.39
C ILE A 111 -13.03 7.69 0.50
N SER A 112 -13.12 6.83 1.51
CA SER A 112 -14.05 6.93 2.64
C SER A 112 -13.28 6.84 3.96
N VAL A 113 -13.64 7.66 4.95
CA VAL A 113 -12.89 7.75 6.21
C VAL A 113 -13.38 6.80 7.30
N ASN A 114 -14.48 6.09 7.06
CA ASN A 114 -15.02 5.07 7.98
C ASN A 114 -15.95 4.09 7.24
N GLY A 115 -16.37 3.03 7.95
CA GLY A 115 -17.26 2.01 7.40
C GLY A 115 -18.65 2.51 6.98
N LYS A 116 -19.18 3.57 7.59
CA LYS A 116 -20.49 4.12 7.20
C LYS A 116 -20.42 4.83 5.85
N GLU A 117 -19.40 5.67 5.65
CA GLU A 117 -19.17 6.34 4.38
C GLU A 117 -18.95 5.34 3.25
N VAL A 118 -18.26 4.22 3.52
CA VAL A 118 -18.16 3.11 2.57
C VAL A 118 -19.56 2.64 2.16
N LEU A 119 -20.42 2.32 3.13
CA LEU A 119 -21.79 1.85 2.85
C LEU A 119 -22.63 2.87 2.09
N GLU A 120 -22.46 4.16 2.37
CA GLU A 120 -23.12 5.25 1.65
C GLU A 120 -22.67 5.29 0.19
N VAL A 121 -21.35 5.35 -0.06
CA VAL A 121 -20.78 5.52 -1.40
C VAL A 121 -21.06 4.31 -2.30
N ILE A 122 -20.98 3.08 -1.77
CA ILE A 122 -21.29 1.87 -2.56
C ILE A 122 -22.78 1.71 -2.88
N SER A 123 -23.66 2.44 -2.18
CA SER A 123 -25.09 2.44 -2.49
C SER A 123 -25.40 3.27 -3.74
N GLU A 124 -24.52 4.22 -4.08
CA GLU A 124 -24.65 5.12 -5.22
C GLU A 124 -23.80 4.68 -6.41
N LYS A 125 -22.63 4.10 -6.14
CA LYS A 125 -21.63 3.70 -7.15
C LYS A 125 -21.25 2.23 -6.97
N THR A 126 -20.93 1.58 -8.09
CA THR A 126 -20.41 0.21 -8.07
C THR A 126 -18.88 0.22 -8.16
N TYR A 127 -18.27 -0.62 -7.34
CA TYR A 127 -16.82 -0.81 -7.29
C TYR A 127 -16.48 -2.27 -7.57
N ASP A 128 -15.33 -2.48 -8.17
CA ASP A 128 -14.83 -3.82 -8.50
C ASP A 128 -13.97 -4.34 -7.33
N LEU A 129 -13.22 -3.45 -6.69
CA LEU A 129 -12.36 -3.76 -5.54
C LEU A 129 -12.43 -2.66 -4.46
N ILE A 130 -12.45 -3.07 -3.20
CA ILE A 130 -12.37 -2.20 -2.04
C ILE A 130 -11.13 -2.58 -1.23
N PHE A 131 -10.22 -1.63 -1.00
CA PHE A 131 -9.22 -1.75 0.05
C PHE A 131 -9.82 -1.21 1.35
N MET A 132 -9.91 -2.05 2.38
CA MET A 132 -10.64 -1.74 3.60
C MET A 132 -9.74 -1.83 4.82
N ASP A 133 -9.48 -0.71 5.49
CA ASP A 133 -8.88 -0.75 6.81
C ASP A 133 -9.79 -1.50 7.78
N VAL A 134 -9.19 -2.41 8.56
CA VAL A 134 -9.90 -3.16 9.59
C VAL A 134 -10.32 -2.23 10.72
N GLN A 135 -9.47 -1.28 11.12
CA GLN A 135 -9.72 -0.41 12.26
C GLN A 135 -10.05 1.00 11.80
N MET A 136 -11.32 1.38 11.92
CA MET A 136 -11.79 2.74 11.62
C MET A 136 -12.76 3.21 12.72
N PRO A 137 -12.89 4.53 12.94
CA PRO A 137 -13.87 5.08 13.87
C PRO A 137 -15.29 4.87 13.36
N GLU A 138 -16.26 4.99 14.26
CA GLU A 138 -17.71 4.86 14.04
C GLU A 138 -18.23 3.50 13.57
N MET A 139 -17.65 2.95 12.51
CA MET A 139 -17.92 1.61 11.99
C MET A 139 -16.61 1.06 11.43
N ASP A 140 -16.20 -0.09 11.94
CA ASP A 140 -14.97 -0.75 11.54
C ASP A 140 -15.12 -1.49 10.19
N GLY A 141 -14.00 -1.88 9.59
CA GLY A 141 -14.00 -2.54 8.28
C GLY A 141 -14.65 -3.92 8.29
N LEU A 142 -14.64 -4.62 9.43
CA LEU A 142 -15.24 -5.94 9.56
C LEU A 142 -16.77 -5.84 9.59
N GLU A 143 -17.30 -4.89 10.36
CA GLU A 143 -18.73 -4.57 10.40
C GLU A 143 -19.23 -4.09 9.04
N ALA A 144 -18.51 -3.15 8.41
CA ALA A 144 -18.83 -2.68 7.07
C ALA A 144 -18.85 -3.84 6.06
N THR A 145 -17.85 -4.73 6.09
CA THR A 145 -17.80 -5.92 5.22
C THR A 145 -19.01 -6.82 5.43
N ARG A 146 -19.38 -7.13 6.68
CA ARG A 146 -20.56 -7.97 6.96
C ARG A 146 -21.82 -7.35 6.38
N MET A 147 -21.99 -6.03 6.50
CA MET A 147 -23.12 -5.31 5.92
C MET A 147 -23.12 -5.36 4.40
N ILE A 148 -21.96 -5.18 3.76
CA ILE A 148 -21.81 -5.30 2.30
C ILE A 148 -22.25 -6.69 1.83
N ARG A 149 -21.77 -7.74 2.49
CA ARG A 149 -22.09 -9.14 2.16
C ARG A 149 -23.56 -9.48 2.33
N LEU A 150 -24.27 -8.80 3.24
CA LEU A 150 -25.70 -8.99 3.45
C LEU A 150 -26.58 -8.18 2.50
N CYS A 151 -26.16 -6.97 2.14
CA CYS A 151 -27.04 -5.99 1.50
C CYS A 151 -26.85 -5.84 -0.01
N LEU A 152 -25.65 -6.10 -0.54
CA LEU A 152 -25.39 -5.92 -1.97
C LEU A 152 -25.67 -7.20 -2.77
N SER A 153 -26.31 -7.05 -3.93
CA SER A 153 -26.47 -8.14 -4.89
C SER A 153 -25.19 -8.37 -5.70
N VAL A 154 -24.54 -7.30 -6.12
CA VAL A 154 -23.23 -7.32 -6.80
C VAL A 154 -22.15 -7.07 -5.75
N GLN A 155 -21.37 -8.11 -5.47
CA GLN A 155 -20.38 -8.09 -4.40
C GLN A 155 -19.01 -7.64 -4.94
N PRO A 156 -18.42 -6.54 -4.42
CA PRO A 156 -17.05 -6.18 -4.74
C PRO A 156 -16.09 -7.16 -4.07
N VAL A 157 -14.88 -7.25 -4.61
CA VAL A 157 -13.75 -7.86 -3.89
C VAL A 157 -13.36 -6.93 -2.73
N ILE A 158 -13.24 -7.45 -1.52
CA ILE A 158 -12.83 -6.68 -0.34
C ILE A 158 -11.49 -7.21 0.16
N VAL A 159 -10.47 -6.36 0.10
CA VAL A 159 -9.12 -6.65 0.57
C VAL A 159 -8.88 -5.91 1.87
N ALA A 160 -8.64 -6.65 2.95
CA ALA A 160 -8.31 -6.08 4.25
C ALA A 160 -6.97 -5.34 4.21
N MET A 161 -6.87 -4.16 4.81
CA MET A 161 -5.62 -3.52 5.18
C MET A 161 -5.49 -3.64 6.69
N THR A 162 -4.56 -4.46 7.18
CA THR A 162 -4.44 -4.77 8.62
C THR A 162 -3.06 -4.40 9.17
N ALA A 163 -3.01 -3.81 10.36
CA ALA A 163 -1.75 -3.54 11.07
C ALA A 163 -1.04 -4.82 11.53
N ASN A 164 -1.76 -5.94 11.64
CA ASN A 164 -1.21 -7.21 12.09
C ASN A 164 -1.66 -8.32 11.13
N ALA A 165 -0.70 -8.98 10.47
CA ALA A 165 -0.94 -10.07 9.53
C ALA A 165 -0.80 -11.45 10.19
N MET A 166 -0.94 -11.51 11.52
CA MET A 166 -0.95 -12.77 12.23
C MET A 166 -2.17 -13.60 11.85
N LEU A 167 -2.06 -14.93 12.02
CA LEU A 167 -3.09 -15.88 11.61
C LEU A 167 -4.49 -15.54 12.17
N GLY A 168 -4.57 -15.04 13.42
CA GLY A 168 -5.84 -14.69 14.07
C GLY A 168 -6.57 -13.52 13.40
N ASP A 169 -5.87 -12.45 13.04
CA ASP A 169 -6.47 -11.27 12.40
C ASP A 169 -6.92 -11.59 10.98
N ARG A 170 -6.14 -12.41 10.28
CA ARG A 170 -6.50 -12.94 8.96
C ARG A 170 -7.79 -13.77 9.04
N GLU A 171 -7.90 -14.68 10.00
CA GLU A 171 -9.10 -15.49 10.19
C GLU A 171 -10.32 -14.63 10.50
N GLU A 172 -10.16 -13.55 11.26
CA GLU A 172 -11.25 -12.62 11.54
C GLU A 172 -11.73 -11.89 10.28
N CYS A 173 -10.81 -11.40 9.44
CA CYS A 173 -11.14 -10.77 8.16
C CYS A 173 -11.89 -11.75 7.23
N LEU A 174 -11.41 -12.98 7.11
CA LEU A 174 -12.05 -14.01 6.29
C LEU A 174 -13.44 -14.39 6.84
N ARG A 175 -13.61 -14.48 8.16
CA ARG A 175 -14.93 -14.74 8.78
C ARG A 175 -15.91 -13.60 8.58
N ALA A 176 -15.44 -12.36 8.52
CA ALA A 176 -16.28 -11.21 8.16
C ALA A 176 -16.71 -11.24 6.69
N GLY A 177 -16.02 -12.01 5.84
CA GLY A 177 -16.31 -12.16 4.42
C GLY A 177 -15.38 -11.38 3.51
N MET A 178 -14.23 -10.91 4.00
CA MET A 178 -13.19 -10.31 3.16
C MET A 178 -12.52 -11.39 2.30
N ASP A 179 -12.08 -11.02 1.10
CA ASP A 179 -11.55 -11.94 0.09
C ASP A 179 -10.03 -12.13 0.18
N ASP A 180 -9.32 -11.09 0.64
CA ASP A 180 -7.88 -11.09 0.78
C ASP A 180 -7.41 -10.10 1.85
N TYR A 181 -6.10 -9.98 2.06
CA TYR A 181 -5.52 -9.05 3.00
C TYR A 181 -4.13 -8.56 2.55
N ILE A 182 -3.77 -7.38 3.06
CA ILE A 182 -2.45 -6.76 2.92
C ILE A 182 -2.04 -6.23 4.30
N SER A 183 -0.79 -6.46 4.69
CA SER A 183 -0.25 -5.89 5.93
C SER A 183 0.08 -4.41 5.76
N LYS A 184 -0.20 -3.62 6.79
CA LYS A 184 0.33 -2.27 6.95
C LYS A 184 1.74 -2.37 7.58
N PRO A 185 2.69 -1.49 7.21
CA PRO A 185 2.57 -0.45 6.18
C PRO A 185 2.47 -1.04 4.77
N LEU A 186 1.65 -0.42 3.92
CA LEU A 186 1.42 -0.88 2.56
C LEU A 186 2.72 -0.81 1.75
N ASN A 187 3.05 -1.92 1.09
CA ASN A 187 4.16 -1.99 0.14
C ASN A 187 3.64 -2.07 -1.30
N PHE A 188 4.43 -1.55 -2.24
CA PHE A 188 4.04 -1.40 -3.63
C PHE A 188 3.83 -2.75 -4.31
N GLU A 189 4.75 -3.69 -4.11
CA GLU A 189 4.75 -5.01 -4.75
C GLU A 189 3.53 -5.85 -4.37
N GLU A 190 3.12 -5.79 -3.10
CA GLU A 190 1.95 -6.50 -2.60
C GLU A 190 0.65 -5.92 -3.14
N LEU A 191 0.56 -4.59 -3.22
CA LEU A 191 -0.61 -3.93 -3.79
C LEU A 191 -0.75 -4.30 -5.28
N VAL A 192 0.34 -4.25 -6.05
CA VAL A 192 0.37 -4.69 -7.46
C VAL A 192 -0.10 -6.14 -7.61
N ARG A 193 0.46 -7.04 -6.79
CA ARG A 193 0.10 -8.47 -6.80
C ARG A 193 -1.39 -8.69 -6.56
N VAL A 194 -1.95 -7.98 -5.58
CA VAL A 194 -3.38 -8.11 -5.22
C VAL A 194 -4.26 -7.55 -6.34
N LEU A 195 -3.94 -6.38 -6.89
CA LEU A 195 -4.69 -5.81 -8.00
C LEU A 195 -4.70 -6.72 -9.23
N GLU A 196 -3.53 -7.24 -9.63
CA GLU A 196 -3.42 -8.15 -10.77
C GLU A 196 -4.24 -9.43 -10.56
N LYS A 197 -4.06 -10.08 -9.40
CA LYS A 197 -4.80 -11.29 -9.01
C LYS A 197 -6.30 -11.09 -9.13
N TRP A 198 -6.83 -10.03 -8.54
CA TRP A 198 -8.28 -9.82 -8.48
C TRP A 198 -8.86 -9.26 -9.77
N ALA A 199 -8.11 -8.46 -10.54
CA ALA A 199 -8.52 -8.07 -11.88
C ALA A 199 -8.73 -9.28 -12.80
N MET A 200 -7.82 -10.26 -12.75
CA MET A 200 -7.97 -11.50 -13.50
C MET A 200 -9.21 -12.30 -13.06
N HIS A 201 -9.41 -12.47 -11.75
CA HIS A 201 -10.55 -13.22 -11.20
C HIS A 201 -11.90 -12.56 -11.50
N ILE A 202 -11.99 -11.24 -11.46
CA ILE A 202 -13.24 -10.50 -11.77
C ILE A 202 -13.59 -10.67 -13.25
N LYS A 203 -12.59 -10.61 -14.15
CA LYS A 203 -12.79 -10.77 -15.59
C LYS A 203 -13.34 -12.15 -15.98
N GLU A 204 -12.99 -13.20 -15.24
CA GLU A 204 -13.49 -14.57 -15.50
C GLU A 204 -14.96 -14.79 -15.10
N LYS A 205 -15.53 -13.91 -14.28
CA LYS A 205 -16.92 -14.02 -13.78
C LYS A 205 -17.96 -13.28 -14.64
N VAL A 206 -17.52 -12.46 -15.58
CA VAL A 206 -18.36 -11.66 -16.50
C VAL A 206 -18.45 -12.35 -17.84
#